data_AF-A0A832X4S9-F1
#
_entry.id   AF-A0A832X4S9-F1
#
_cell.length_a   1.000
_cell.length_b   1.000
_cell.length_c   1.000
_cell.angle_alpha   90.00
_cell.angle_beta   90.00
_cell.angle_gamma   90.00
#
_symmetry.space_group_name_H-M   'P 1'
#
loop_
_entity.id
_entity.type
_entity.pdbx_description
1 polymer ?
#
loop_
_entity_poly.entity_id
_entity_poly.type
_entity_poly.pdbx_seq_one_letter_code
_entity_poly.pdbx_strand_id
1 'polypeptide(L)' 'MGIISRLRTFFLGFFGRREYPVYETCAFCGERSYLPFHCEYCNQYFCDKHRLPFDHDCRNIEEWKRRPASYSQVTKRR' A
#
# COMPACT_ATOMS: atom_id res chain seq x y z
N MET A 1 -6.77 -49.24 -15.87
CA MET A 1 -5.80 -48.39 -16.58
C MET A 1 -6.41 -47.00 -16.70
N GLY A 2 -6.23 -46.18 -15.66
CA GLY A 2 -7.07 -45.01 -15.35
C GLY A 2 -6.60 -43.72 -16.02
N ILE A 3 -7.53 -43.05 -16.69
CA ILE A 3 -7.31 -41.87 -17.55
C ILE A 3 -7.68 -40.57 -16.80
N ILE A 4 -7.51 -40.50 -15.47
CA ILE A 4 -8.09 -39.43 -14.63
C ILE A 4 -7.05 -38.60 -13.86
N SER A 5 -5.84 -38.40 -14.41
CA SER A 5 -4.73 -37.80 -13.66
C SER A 5 -4.02 -36.65 -14.39
N ARG A 6 -4.75 -35.67 -14.93
CA ARG A 6 -4.14 -34.46 -15.54
C ARG A 6 -4.77 -33.10 -15.15
N LEU A 7 -5.43 -32.99 -14.00
CA LEU A 7 -6.04 -31.71 -13.58
C LEU A 7 -5.86 -31.41 -12.08
N ARG A 8 -4.65 -31.58 -11.54
CA ARG A 8 -4.28 -31.11 -10.19
C ARG A 8 -3.16 -30.06 -10.17
N THR A 9 -2.97 -29.35 -11.29
CA THR A 9 -2.03 -28.22 -11.39
C THR A 9 -2.62 -27.05 -12.18
N PHE A 10 -3.90 -26.74 -11.95
CA PHE A 10 -4.54 -25.51 -12.45
C PHE A 10 -5.34 -24.76 -11.36
N PHE A 11 -5.32 -25.23 -10.12
CA PHE A 11 -6.16 -24.71 -9.02
C PHE A 11 -5.36 -24.09 -7.86
N LEU A 12 -4.11 -23.67 -8.13
CA LEU A 12 -3.23 -22.97 -7.17
C LEU A 12 -2.75 -21.63 -7.76
N GLY A 13 -3.56 -21.00 -8.61
CA GLY A 13 -3.09 -19.90 -9.46
C GLY A 13 -3.81 -18.55 -9.34
N PHE A 14 -4.80 -18.34 -8.45
CA PHE A 14 -5.64 -17.14 -8.63
C PHE A 14 -6.01 -16.27 -7.42
N PHE A 15 -6.03 -16.71 -6.17
CA PHE A 15 -6.60 -15.85 -5.13
C PHE A 15 -5.85 -15.91 -3.82
N GLY A 16 -4.58 -15.50 -3.83
CA GLY A 16 -3.99 -14.89 -2.64
C GLY A 16 -4.66 -13.53 -2.40
N ARG A 17 -5.90 -13.52 -1.87
CA ARG A 17 -6.57 -12.28 -1.45
C ARG A 17 -5.72 -11.70 -0.33
N ARG A 18 -5.03 -10.60 -0.62
CA ARG A 18 -4.20 -9.86 0.33
C ARG A 18 -5.09 -9.45 1.50
N GLU A 19 -4.95 -10.14 2.62
CA GLU A 19 -5.65 -9.80 3.86
C GLU A 19 -4.92 -8.58 4.45
N TYR A 20 -5.52 -7.39 4.27
CA TYR A 20 -4.93 -6.15 4.75
C TYR A 20 -5.25 -5.99 6.24
N PRO A 21 -4.26 -5.67 7.11
CA PRO A 21 -4.51 -5.51 8.54
C PRO A 21 -5.47 -4.33 8.74
N VAL A 22 -6.59 -4.62 9.43
CA VAL A 22 -7.67 -3.65 9.65
C VAL A 22 -7.26 -2.59 10.68
N TYR A 23 -6.34 -2.91 11.58
CA TYR A 23 -5.82 -2.00 12.60
C TYR A 23 -4.31 -2.13 12.75
N GLU A 24 -3.62 -1.00 12.94
CA GLU A 24 -2.18 -0.96 13.22
C GLU A 24 -1.79 0.29 13.99
N THR A 25 -0.63 0.26 14.66
CA THR A 25 -0.10 1.40 15.42
C THR A 25 0.74 2.32 14.52
N CYS A 26 0.46 3.62 14.58
CA CYS A 26 1.23 4.61 13.87
C CYS A 26 2.67 4.68 14.42
N ALA A 27 3.66 4.54 13.55
CA ALA A 27 5.08 4.59 13.93
C ALA A 27 5.52 5.96 14.49
N PHE A 28 4.77 7.03 14.20
CA PHE A 28 5.09 8.39 14.64
C PHE A 28 4.42 8.78 15.96
N CYS A 29 3.10 8.57 16.10
CA CYS A 29 2.36 8.96 17.30
C CYS A 29 1.99 7.82 18.26
N GLY A 30 2.17 6.56 17.85
CA GLY A 30 1.77 5.39 18.63
C GLY A 30 0.26 5.16 18.73
N GLU A 31 -0.57 5.98 18.07
CA GLU A 31 -2.02 5.81 18.07
C GLU A 31 -2.43 4.65 17.15
N ARG A 32 -3.43 3.89 17.57
CA ARG A 32 -3.97 2.78 16.77
C ARG A 32 -4.91 3.33 15.71
N SER A 33 -4.58 3.16 14.44
CA SER A 33 -5.40 3.59 13.31
C SER A 33 -6.16 2.43 12.69
N TYR A 34 -7.42 2.69 12.34
CA TYR A 34 -8.21 1.82 11.47
C TYR A 34 -7.81 2.09 10.02
N LEU A 35 -7.48 1.04 9.26
CA LEU A 35 -6.96 1.13 7.89
C LEU A 35 -5.70 2.02 7.79
N PRO A 36 -4.54 1.53 8.26
CA PRO A 36 -3.31 2.31 8.25
C PRO A 36 -2.84 2.63 6.82
N PHE A 37 -2.21 3.79 6.66
CA PHE A 37 -1.56 4.19 5.42
C PHE A 37 -0.13 3.66 5.37
N HIS A 38 0.17 2.89 4.33
CA HIS A 38 1.52 2.44 4.05
C HIS A 38 2.29 3.50 3.23
N CYS A 39 3.37 4.02 3.79
CA CYS A 39 4.26 4.94 3.07
C CYS A 39 5.29 4.17 2.24
N GLU A 40 5.31 4.34 0.92
CA GLU A 40 6.25 3.65 0.02
C GLU A 40 7.71 4.07 0.21
N TYR A 41 7.95 5.20 0.87
CA TYR A 41 9.30 5.77 1.04
C TYR A 41 10.00 5.23 2.28
N CYS A 42 9.28 5.11 3.41
CA CYS A 42 9.83 4.58 4.67
C CYS A 42 9.34 3.17 5.01
N ASN A 43 8.39 2.61 4.25
CA ASN A 43 7.78 1.29 4.45
C ASN A 43 7.22 1.12 5.87
N GLN A 44 6.62 2.18 6.40
CA GLN A 44 5.98 2.20 7.71
C GLN A 44 4.49 2.53 7.57
N TYR A 45 3.74 2.21 8.62
CA TYR A 45 2.31 2.42 8.72
C TYR A 45 1.98 3.64 9.59
N PHE A 46 1.05 4.45 9.10
CA PHE A 46 0.66 5.71 9.73
C PHE A 46 -0.85 5.86 9.82
N CYS A 47 -1.30 6.69 10.77
CA CYS A 47 -2.70 7.07 10.88
C CYS A 47 -3.08 8.16 9.87
N ASP A 48 -4.37 8.48 9.75
CA ASP A 48 -4.90 9.50 8.83
C ASP A 48 -4.23 10.86 8.94
N LYS A 49 -3.80 11.22 10.16
CA LYS A 49 -3.11 12.48 10.49
C LYS A 49 -1.65 12.49 10.05
N HIS A 50 -1.02 11.32 9.96
CA HIS A 50 0.40 11.17 9.68
C HIS A 50 0.66 10.56 8.29
N ARG A 51 -0.31 10.65 7.37
CA ARG A 51 -0.21 10.04 6.03
C ARG A 51 0.78 10.76 5.10
N LEU A 52 0.98 12.07 5.26
CA LEU A 52 1.92 12.82 4.42
C LEU A 52 3.35 12.70 4.95
N PRO A 53 4.37 12.73 4.07
CA PRO A 53 5.77 12.67 4.49
C PRO A 53 6.21 13.79 5.44
N PHE A 54 5.52 14.94 5.41
CA PHE A 54 5.76 16.06 6.32
C PHE A 54 5.23 15.83 7.73
N ASP A 55 4.18 15.01 7.86
CA ASP A 55 3.50 14.79 9.14
C ASP A 55 4.18 13.70 9.97
N HIS A 56 4.95 12.79 9.36
CA HIS A 56 5.63 11.68 10.05
C HIS A 56 7.17 11.70 9.96
N ASP A 57 7.76 12.84 9.58
CA ASP A 57 9.20 13.03 9.40
C ASP A 57 9.86 11.90 8.59
N CYS A 58 9.41 11.73 7.34
CA CYS A 58 9.83 10.60 6.53
C CYS A 58 11.35 10.59 6.29
N ARG A 59 12.04 9.50 6.66
CA ARG A 59 13.51 9.38 6.45
C ARG A 59 13.97 9.66 5.02
N ASN A 60 13.11 9.36 4.03
CA ASN A 60 13.40 9.52 2.61
C ASN A 60 12.63 10.72 1.97
N ILE A 61 12.39 11.80 2.74
CA ILE A 61 11.72 13.02 2.25
C ILE A 61 12.37 13.62 1.00
N GLU A 62 13.69 13.49 0.84
CA GLU A 62 14.40 14.07 -0.31
C GLU A 62 14.00 13.39 -1.63
N GLU A 63 13.75 12.08 -1.61
CA GLU A 63 13.29 11.34 -2.78
C GLU A 63 11.84 11.67 -3.12
N TRP A 64 10.99 11.85 -2.11
CA TRP A 64 9.63 12.34 -2.30
C TRP A 64 9.60 13.73 -2.95
N LYS A 65 10.45 14.67 -2.48
CA LYS A 65 10.58 16.02 -3.06
C LYS A 65 11.10 16.01 -4.50
N ARG A 66 11.92 15.04 -4.86
CA ARG A 66 12.54 14.93 -6.19
C ARG A 66 11.57 14.37 -7.24
N ARG A 67 10.51 13.66 -6.84
CA ARG A 67 9.47 13.24 -7.79
C ARG A 67 8.71 14.48 -8.25
N PRO A 68 8.72 14.80 -9.57
CA PRO A 68 7.83 15.82 -10.07
C PRO A 68 6.40 15.36 -9.76
N ALA A 69 5.57 16.23 -9.18
CA ALA A 69 4.17 15.94 -9.01
C ALA A 69 3.61 15.59 -10.39
N SER A 70 3.33 14.31 -10.63
CA SER A 70 2.64 13.85 -11.82
C SER A 70 1.19 14.29 -11.69
N TYR A 71 0.97 15.59 -11.78
CA TYR A 71 -0.33 16.17 -12.01
C TYR A 71 -0.72 15.73 -13.42
N SER A 72 -1.36 14.57 -13.50
CA SER A 72 -2.18 14.21 -14.63
C SER A 72 -3.16 15.37 -14.79
N GLN A 73 -2.95 16.11 -15.87
CA GLN A 73 -3.86 17.11 -16.39
C GLN A 73 -5.21 16.40 -16.59
N VAL A 74 -6.03 16.32 -15.54
CA VAL A 74 -7.39 15.78 -15.61
C VAL A 74 -8.11 16.71 -16.56
N THR A 75 -8.28 16.19 -17.77
CA THR A 75 -8.67 16.91 -18.97
C THR A 75 -9.90 17.78 -18.71
N LYS A 76 -9.76 19.09 -18.84
CA LYS A 76 -10.90 20.00 -19.03
C LYS A 76 -11.48 19.72 -20.42
N ARG A 77 -12.25 18.64 -20.56
CA ARG A 77 -13.11 18.43 -21.72
C ARG A 77 -14.31 19.38 -21.56
N ARG A 78 -14.50 20.14 -22.64
CA ARG A 78 -15.47 21.22 -22.83
C ARG A 78 -16.90 20.69 -22.83
#